data_AF-A0A2G9SMS0-F1
#
_entry.id   AF-A0A2G9SMS0-F1
#
_cell.length_a   1.000
_cell.length_b   1.000
_cell.length_c   1.000
_cell.angle_alpha   90.00
_cell.angle_beta   90.00
_cell.angle_gamma   90.00
#
_symmetry.space_group_name_H-M   'P 1'
#
loop_
_entity.id
_entity.type
_entity.pdbx_description
1 polymer ?
#
loop_
_entity_poly.entity_id
_entity_poly.type
_entity_poly.pdbx_seq_one_letter_code
_entity_poly.pdbx_strand_id
1 'polypeptide(L)' 'MLEPTQAHLIFWRSSMLEDELRVSTRVIGNIAVIDLVGDVTTFAEAKINAAYQEMSQNGAQQILLNFRQNDYI' A
#
# COMPACT_ATOMS: atom_id res chain seq x y z
N MET A 1 5.21 37.09 21.39
CA MET A 1 4.67 36.44 20.17
C MET A 1 5.83 35.65 19.59
N LEU A 2 5.89 34.35 19.89
CA LEU A 2 6.95 33.45 19.42
C LEU A 2 6.33 32.60 18.31
N GLU A 3 6.89 32.70 17.10
CA GLU A 3 6.54 31.85 15.97
C GLU A 3 6.70 30.36 16.36
N PRO A 4 5.68 29.51 16.21
CA PRO A 4 5.83 28.09 16.47
C PRO A 4 6.80 27.49 15.45
N THR A 5 7.87 26.91 15.96
CA THR A 5 9.02 26.35 15.23
C THR A 5 8.60 25.40 14.11
N GLN A 6 9.12 25.66 12.91
CA GLN A 6 8.89 24.89 11.67
C GLN A 6 9.15 23.37 11.78
N ALA A 7 9.81 22.90 12.84
CA ALA A 7 9.99 21.48 13.15
C ALA A 7 8.65 20.72 13.26
N HIS A 8 7.59 21.38 13.77
CA HIS A 8 6.27 20.75 13.86
C HIS A 8 5.69 20.48 12.46
N LEU A 9 5.84 21.43 11.53
CA LEU A 9 5.31 21.33 10.16
C LEU A 9 6.03 20.28 9.31
N ILE A 10 7.33 20.06 9.53
CA ILE A 10 8.12 19.05 8.79
C ILE A 10 7.74 17.63 9.26
N PHE A 11 7.54 17.43 10.56
CA PHE A 11 7.19 16.13 11.13
C PHE A 11 5.83 15.62 10.60
N TRP A 12 4.80 16.47 10.56
CA TRP A 12 3.50 16.09 9.98
C TRP A 12 3.57 15.84 8.46
N ARG A 13 4.43 16.56 7.73
CA ARG A 13 4.58 16.38 6.28
C ARG A 13 5.27 15.06 5.91
N SER A 14 6.16 14.57 6.76
CA SER A 14 6.79 13.25 6.63
C SER A 14 5.84 12.13 7.07
N SER A 15 5.08 12.32 8.15
CA SER A 15 4.10 11.32 8.61
C SER A 15 2.98 11.09 7.59
N MET A 16 2.51 12.14 6.91
CA MET A 16 1.52 12.01 5.82
C MET A 16 2.03 11.24 4.58
N LEU A 17 3.34 11.09 4.42
CA LEU A 17 3.97 10.30 3.35
C LEU A 17 4.29 8.87 3.79
N GLU A 18 4.27 8.57 5.10
CA GLU A 18 4.55 7.23 5.63
C GLU A 18 3.30 6.32 5.68
N ASP A 19 2.09 6.91 5.60
CA ASP A 19 0.81 6.20 5.37
C ASP A 19 0.64 5.76 3.91
N GLU A 20 1.75 5.53 3.20
CA GLU A 20 1.76 4.97 1.87
C GLU A 20 1.46 3.47 1.96
N LEU A 21 0.33 3.05 1.40
CA LEU A 21 -0.01 1.65 1.14
C LEU A 21 1.24 0.86 0.69
N ARG A 22 1.60 -0.15 1.48
CA ARG A 22 2.65 -1.10 1.13
C ARG A 22 2.04 -2.29 0.43
N VAL A 23 2.52 -2.56 -0.78
CA VAL A 23 2.07 -3.67 -1.61
C VAL A 23 3.22 -4.68 -1.71
N SER A 24 2.96 -5.93 -1.37
CA SER A 24 3.91 -7.03 -1.60
C SER A 24 3.20 -8.24 -2.19
N THR A 25 3.90 -8.96 -3.06
CA THR A 25 3.40 -10.17 -3.70
C THR A 25 4.12 -11.40 -3.15
N ARG A 26 3.39 -12.50 -3.02
CA ARG A 26 3.95 -13.82 -2.68
C ARG A 26 3.07 -14.92 -3.24
N VAL A 27 3.64 -16.10 -3.43
CA VAL A 27 2.91 -17.27 -3.95
C VAL A 27 2.83 -18.34 -2.86
N ILE A 28 1.63 -18.89 -2.64
CA ILE A 28 1.39 -20.02 -1.75
C ILE A 28 0.69 -21.11 -2.56
N GLY A 29 1.42 -22.18 -2.88
CA GLY A 29 0.91 -23.20 -3.80
C GLY A 29 0.65 -22.59 -5.18
N ASN A 30 -0.63 -22.57 -5.60
CA ASN A 30 -1.07 -22.00 -6.88
C ASN A 30 -1.84 -20.67 -6.71
N ILE A 31 -1.78 -20.07 -5.52
CA ILE A 31 -2.47 -18.83 -5.19
C ILE A 31 -1.43 -17.72 -5.13
N ALA A 32 -1.60 -16.70 -5.96
CA ALA A 32 -0.88 -15.43 -5.80
C ALA A 32 -1.58 -14.61 -4.71
N VAL A 33 -0.81 -14.19 -3.71
CA VAL A 33 -1.28 -13.34 -2.62
C VAL A 33 -0.68 -11.95 -2.79
N ILE A 34 -1.55 -10.95 -2.83
CA ILE A 34 -1.16 -9.53 -2.85
C ILE A 34 -1.51 -8.98 -1.47
N ASP A 35 -0.48 -8.74 -0.66
CA ASP A 35 -0.64 -8.14 0.66
C ASP A 35 -0.71 -6.61 0.50
N LEU A 36 -1.80 -6.02 0.98
CA LEU A 36 -2.10 -4.60 0.95
C LEU A 36 -2.10 -4.11 2.41
N VAL A 37 -1.05 -3.41 2.82
CA VAL A 37 -0.85 -2.97 4.20
C VAL A 37 -0.91 -1.46 4.29
N GLY A 38 -1.93 -0.94 4.97
CA GLY A 38 -2.22 0.50 5.08
C GLY A 38 -3.40 0.94 4.22
N ASP A 39 -3.63 2.24 4.12
CA ASP A 39 -4.86 2.75 3.51
C ASP A 39 -4.91 2.59 2.00
N VAL A 40 -6.00 2.01 1.51
CA VAL A 40 -6.26 1.90 0.08
C VAL A 40 -6.92 3.19 -0.38
N THR A 41 -6.15 4.02 -1.06
CA THR A 41 -6.62 5.30 -1.63
C THR A 41 -6.52 5.30 -3.15
N THR A 42 -7.13 6.27 -3.82
CA THR A 42 -7.02 6.43 -5.28
C THR A 42 -5.57 6.57 -5.76
N PHE A 43 -4.67 7.09 -4.92
CA PHE A 43 -3.24 7.19 -5.24
C PHE A 43 -2.53 5.83 -5.26
N ALA A 44 -3.10 4.84 -4.59
CA ALA A 44 -2.54 3.50 -4.47
C ALA A 44 -2.90 2.58 -5.65
N GLU A 45 -3.86 2.99 -6.48
CA GLU A 45 -4.39 2.21 -7.61
C GLU A 45 -3.28 1.71 -8.55
N ALA A 46 -2.31 2.58 -8.88
CA ALA A 46 -1.20 2.20 -9.76
C ALA A 46 -0.33 1.08 -9.17
N LYS A 47 -0.04 1.12 -7.85
CA LYS A 47 0.75 0.09 -7.15
C LYS A 47 0.00 -1.25 -7.13
N ILE A 48 -1.31 -1.22 -6.89
CA ILE A 48 -2.17 -2.40 -6.86
C ILE A 48 -2.28 -3.03 -8.25
N ASN A 49 -2.54 -2.22 -9.28
CA ASN A 49 -2.68 -2.69 -10.66
C ASN A 49 -1.38 -3.31 -11.19
N ALA A 50 -0.23 -2.75 -10.83
CA ALA A 50 1.07 -3.33 -11.18
C ALA A 50 1.25 -4.73 -10.55
N ALA A 51 0.97 -4.89 -9.26
CA ALA A 51 1.05 -6.19 -8.58
C ALA A 51 0.07 -7.22 -9.15
N TYR A 52 -1.13 -6.78 -9.50
CA TYR A 52 -2.13 -7.64 -10.15
C TYR A 52 -1.66 -8.11 -11.53
N GLN A 53 -1.11 -7.21 -12.34
CA GLN A 53 -0.58 -7.55 -13.66
C GLN A 53 0.60 -8.51 -13.57
N GLU A 54 1.53 -8.27 -12.64
CA GLU A 54 2.69 -9.14 -12.40
C GLU A 54 2.24 -10.57 -12.08
N MET A 55 1.30 -10.74 -11.14
CA MET A 55 0.81 -12.06 -10.74
C MET A 55 -0.02 -12.74 -11.85
N SER A 56 -0.79 -11.95 -12.60
CA SER A 56 -1.59 -12.46 -13.73
C SER A 56 -0.70 -12.96 -14.88
N GLN A 57 0.39 -12.23 -15.19
CA GLN A 57 1.36 -12.63 -16.21
C GLN A 57 2.17 -13.86 -15.81
N ASN A 58 2.39 -14.06 -14.51
CA ASN A 58 3.06 -15.24 -13.97
C ASN A 58 2.17 -16.50 -13.92
N GLY A 59 0.97 -16.45 -14.51
CA GLY A 59 0.09 -17.62 -14.67
C GLY A 59 -0.66 -18.03 -13.40
N ALA A 60 -0.77 -17.14 -12.40
CA ALA A 60 -1.55 -17.40 -11.21
C ALA A 60 -3.02 -17.66 -11.58
N GLN A 61 -3.53 -18.83 -11.23
CA GLN A 61 -4.93 -19.20 -11.51
C GLN A 61 -5.91 -18.60 -10.49
N GLN A 62 -5.39 -18.18 -9.33
CA GLN A 62 -6.15 -17.63 -8.23
C GLN A 62 -5.36 -16.47 -7.61
N ILE A 63 -6.03 -15.34 -7.40
CA ILE A 63 -5.46 -14.15 -6.75
C ILE A 63 -6.23 -13.89 -5.46
N LEU A 64 -5.50 -13.80 -4.35
CA LEU A 64 -6.00 -13.43 -3.03
C LEU A 64 -5.48 -12.03 -2.69
N LEU A 65 -6.40 -11.09 -2.48
CA LEU A 65 -6.07 -9.77 -1.93
C LEU A 65 -6.14 -9.86 -0.40
N ASN A 66 -4.99 -9.64 0.27
CA ASN A 66 -4.89 -9.71 1.72
C ASN A 66 -4.72 -8.31 2.31
N PHE A 67 -5.82 -7.74 2.76
CA PHE A 67 -5.93 -6.42 3.38
C PHE A 67 -5.52 -6.49 4.86
N ARG A 68 -4.56 -5.67 5.31
CA ARG A 68 -4.05 -5.69 6.70
C ARG A 68 -3.76 -4.28 7.21
N GLN A 69 -4.20 -3.96 8.43
CA GLN A 69 -3.99 -2.62 9.01
C GLN A 69 -4.56 -1.51 8.11
N ASN A 70 -5.72 -1.78 7.49
CA ASN A 70 -6.40 -0.80 6.66
C ASN A 70 -7.47 -0.17 7.52
N ASP A 71 -7.34 1.13 7.77
CA ASP A 71 -8.36 1.90 8.47
C ASP A 71 -9.42 2.39 7.46
N TYR A 72 -9.07 2.43 6.16
CA TYR A 72 -9.94 2.80 5.04
C TYR A 72 -9.67 1.96 3.77
N ILE A 73 -10.75 1.59 3.04
CA ILE A 73 -10.73 0.92 1.72
C ILE A 73 -11.68 1.62 0.75
#